data_AF-A0A439CYB0-F1
#
_entry.id   AF-A0A439CYB0-F1
#
_cell.length_a   1.000
_cell.length_b   1.000
_cell.length_c   1.000
_cell.angle_alpha   90.00
_cell.angle_beta   90.00
_cell.angle_gamma   90.00
#
_symmetry.space_group_name_H-M   'P 1'
#
loop_
_entity.id
_entity.type
_entity.pdbx_description
1 polymer ?
#
loop_
_entity_poly.entity_id
_entity_poly.type
_entity_poly.pdbx_seq_one_letter_code
_entity_poly.pdbx_strand_id
1 'polypeptide(L)'
;MGKSGIRTVGKVDLEKPASTQSILHNRWHPDIPFAGTIKDGETVKIECVDCGSYLPLRALRTGGQIGNNDSADDVRNVDLTRIHYLTGPFEIEGAEPGDLLLVEIMDVQDQPWGFTGVFDKSNGGGFLDEIYPSAAKAIWDFEGIFCTSRHIPHVKFAGLIHPGILGCAPSAEVLDTWNQREADLIAANKLDRQVALPPEPTNVHAGAPMRS
;
A
#
# COMPACT_ATOMS: atom_id res chain seq x y z
N MET A 1 -16.84 19.68 22.85
CA MET A 1 -15.53 19.65 22.19
C MET A 1 -15.70 20.24 20.80
N GLY A 2 -14.87 21.23 20.46
CA GLY A 2 -15.10 22.16 19.36
C GLY A 2 -15.05 21.52 17.97
N LYS A 3 -16.01 21.92 17.13
CA LYS A 3 -16.16 21.54 15.71
C LYS A 3 -15.06 22.18 14.85
N SER A 4 -13.81 21.75 15.00
CA SER A 4 -12.83 21.98 13.93
C SER A 4 -13.04 20.88 12.88
N GLY A 5 -13.12 21.25 11.61
CA GLY A 5 -13.20 20.26 10.53
C GLY A 5 -11.90 19.46 10.48
N ILE A 6 -12.00 18.14 10.42
CA ILE A 6 -10.84 17.27 10.25
C ILE A 6 -10.22 17.61 8.88
N ARG A 7 -8.98 18.12 8.88
CA ARG A 7 -8.29 18.45 7.64
C ARG A 7 -7.75 17.18 6.97
N THR A 8 -7.74 17.17 5.64
CA THR A 8 -7.03 16.14 4.87
C THR A 8 -5.57 16.57 4.71
N VAL A 9 -4.63 15.87 5.36
CA VAL A 9 -3.19 16.15 5.26
C VAL A 9 -2.55 15.42 4.08
N GLY A 10 -3.05 14.25 3.74
CA GLY A 10 -2.61 13.43 2.61
C GLY A 10 -3.68 13.33 1.55
N LYS A 11 -3.76 14.28 0.61
CA LYS A 11 -4.74 14.21 -0.49
C LYS A 11 -4.14 13.48 -1.68
N VAL A 12 -4.85 12.49 -2.20
CA VAL A 12 -4.45 11.74 -3.41
C VAL A 12 -5.50 11.88 -4.51
N ASP A 13 -5.02 11.89 -5.73
CA ASP A 13 -5.81 11.96 -6.95
C ASP A 13 -5.80 10.57 -7.61
N LEU A 14 -6.90 9.83 -7.47
CA LEU A 14 -7.03 8.47 -7.99
C LEU A 14 -7.07 8.41 -9.53
N GLU A 15 -7.26 9.55 -10.20
CA GLU A 15 -7.20 9.67 -11.67
C GLU A 15 -5.76 9.92 -12.16
N LYS A 16 -4.84 10.21 -11.25
CA LYS A 16 -3.43 10.46 -11.57
C LYS A 16 -2.54 9.28 -11.26
N PRO A 17 -1.41 9.18 -11.99
CA PRO A 17 -0.36 8.25 -11.64
C PRO A 17 0.11 8.37 -10.21
N ALA A 18 0.14 7.26 -9.47
CA ALA A 18 0.73 7.24 -8.13
C ALA A 18 2.19 7.72 -8.17
N SER A 19 2.96 7.29 -9.18
CA SER A 19 4.34 7.72 -9.43
C SER A 19 4.53 9.20 -9.73
N THR A 20 3.45 9.95 -10.00
CA THR A 20 3.52 11.40 -10.26
C THR A 20 3.09 12.24 -9.07
N GLN A 21 2.59 11.61 -8.00
CA GLN A 21 2.08 12.30 -6.83
C GLN A 21 3.15 12.36 -5.75
N SER A 22 3.64 13.56 -5.46
CA SER A 22 4.77 13.81 -4.55
C SER A 22 4.54 13.34 -3.11
N ILE A 23 3.28 13.21 -2.70
CA ILE A 23 2.86 12.76 -1.36
C ILE A 23 2.95 11.24 -1.17
N LEU A 24 3.26 10.51 -2.23
CA LEU A 24 3.40 9.07 -2.20
C LEU A 24 4.88 8.68 -2.20
N HIS A 25 5.21 7.58 -1.55
CA HIS A 25 6.50 6.91 -1.69
C HIS A 25 6.29 5.38 -1.70
N ASN A 26 7.22 4.61 -2.25
CA ASN A 26 7.11 3.15 -2.29
C ASN A 26 8.34 2.40 -1.75
N ARG A 27 9.23 3.12 -1.08
CA ARG A 27 10.40 2.58 -0.38
C ARG A 27 10.48 3.18 1.02
N TRP A 28 11.13 2.47 1.93
CA TRP A 28 11.48 2.98 3.24
C TRP A 28 12.92 3.48 3.21
N HIS A 29 13.12 4.77 3.48
CA HIS A 29 14.44 5.37 3.54
C HIS A 29 14.39 6.61 4.46
N PRO A 30 15.41 6.84 5.33
CA PRO A 30 15.42 7.96 6.26
C PRO A 30 15.35 9.33 5.56
N ASP A 31 15.96 9.44 4.38
CA ASP A 31 16.05 10.71 3.64
C ASP A 31 14.81 11.05 2.79
N ILE A 32 13.73 10.26 2.87
CA ILE A 32 12.49 10.61 2.16
C ILE A 32 11.93 11.89 2.78
N PRO A 33 11.70 12.96 2.00
CA PRO A 33 11.22 14.22 2.53
C PRO A 33 9.79 14.08 3.06
N PHE A 34 9.48 14.82 4.11
CA PHE A 34 8.12 14.88 4.64
C PHE A 34 7.17 15.50 3.61
N ALA A 35 6.04 14.83 3.40
CA ALA A 35 4.96 15.28 2.54
C ALA A 35 4.03 16.28 3.24
N GLY A 36 4.13 16.42 4.57
CA GLY A 36 3.44 17.42 5.36
C GLY A 36 3.69 17.24 6.85
N THR A 37 3.21 18.20 7.64
CA THR A 37 3.40 18.23 9.10
C THR A 37 2.05 18.05 9.81
N ILE A 38 2.05 17.35 10.94
CA ILE A 38 0.91 17.07 11.82
C ILE A 38 1.31 17.46 13.25
N LYS A 39 0.41 18.10 13.98
CA LYS A 39 0.66 18.48 15.39
C LYS A 39 0.37 17.33 16.34
N ASP A 40 1.05 17.30 17.48
CA ASP A 40 0.68 16.38 18.54
C ASP A 40 -0.78 16.60 18.99
N GLY A 41 -1.52 15.50 19.14
CA GLY A 41 -2.96 15.49 19.44
C GLY A 41 -3.89 15.91 18.28
N GLU A 42 -3.37 16.14 17.07
CA GLU A 42 -4.19 16.54 15.91
C GLU A 42 -4.86 15.35 15.23
N THR A 43 -6.19 15.42 15.05
CA THR A 43 -6.92 14.48 14.20
C THR A 43 -6.89 14.92 12.74
N VAL A 44 -6.37 14.06 11.87
CA VAL A 44 -6.25 14.31 10.42
C VAL A 44 -6.87 13.18 9.60
N LYS A 45 -7.25 13.50 8.35
CA LYS A 45 -7.60 12.52 7.33
C LYS A 45 -6.43 12.31 6.37
N ILE A 46 -6.13 11.05 6.07
CA ILE A 46 -5.12 10.64 5.08
C ILE A 46 -5.85 9.80 4.04
N GLU A 47 -5.77 10.20 2.78
CA GLU A 47 -6.27 9.42 1.66
C GLU A 47 -5.14 8.50 1.16
N CYS A 48 -5.50 7.29 0.77
CA CYS A 48 -4.55 6.27 0.32
C CYS A 48 -4.90 5.78 -1.08
N VAL A 49 -3.89 5.28 -1.79
CA VAL A 49 -4.08 4.53 -3.03
C VAL A 49 -4.12 3.04 -2.73
N ASP A 50 -4.83 2.29 -3.56
CA ASP A 50 -4.77 0.83 -3.50
C ASP A 50 -3.36 0.32 -3.80
N CYS A 51 -3.01 -0.79 -3.15
CA CYS A 51 -1.70 -1.45 -3.25
C CYS A 51 -1.31 -1.79 -4.69
N GLY A 52 -2.28 -1.99 -5.59
CA GLY A 52 -2.02 -2.38 -6.97
C GLY A 52 -1.63 -1.26 -7.93
N SER A 53 -1.54 0.02 -7.60
CA SER A 53 -1.68 1.16 -8.56
C SER A 53 -0.63 1.43 -9.69
N TYR A 54 -1.06 1.41 -11.00
CA TYR A 54 -0.95 2.50 -12.05
C TYR A 54 -1.31 2.12 -13.53
N LEU A 55 -2.31 2.77 -14.17
CA LEU A 55 -2.23 3.66 -15.39
C LEU A 55 -3.62 4.29 -15.71
N PRO A 56 -3.74 5.56 -16.19
CA PRO A 56 -5.01 6.21 -16.45
C PRO A 56 -5.35 6.07 -17.92
N LEU A 57 -6.13 5.05 -18.28
CA LEU A 57 -6.84 5.01 -19.57
C LEU A 57 -8.07 4.12 -19.43
N ARG A 58 -9.15 4.71 -18.89
CA ARG A 58 -10.54 4.26 -19.08
C ARG A 58 -10.86 2.80 -18.69
N ALA A 59 -10.35 2.33 -17.56
CA ALA A 59 -11.03 1.27 -16.81
C ALA A 59 -11.48 1.87 -15.47
N LEU A 60 -12.78 2.07 -15.34
CA LEU A 60 -13.50 2.78 -14.29
C LEU A 60 -12.84 2.81 -12.88
N ARG A 61 -12.51 4.04 -12.43
CA ARG A 61 -12.48 4.51 -11.03
C ARG A 61 -11.57 3.80 -10.00
N THR A 62 -10.45 3.23 -10.41
CA THR A 62 -9.35 2.95 -9.45
C THR A 62 -8.02 3.06 -10.18
N GLY A 63 -7.14 3.95 -9.76
CA GLY A 63 -5.77 4.08 -10.28
C GLY A 63 -4.85 2.86 -10.07
N GLY A 64 -5.42 1.66 -9.89
CA GLY A 64 -4.87 0.30 -9.76
C GLY A 64 -4.23 -0.26 -11.05
N GLN A 65 -3.25 -1.17 -10.94
CA GLN A 65 -2.89 -2.15 -11.98
C GLN A 65 -3.97 -3.24 -12.10
N ILE A 66 -4.76 -3.44 -11.03
CA ILE A 66 -5.86 -4.39 -10.97
C ILE A 66 -7.18 -3.66 -11.22
N GLY A 67 -7.95 -4.14 -12.19
CA GLY A 67 -9.25 -3.57 -12.55
C GLY A 67 -10.43 -4.39 -12.02
N ASN A 68 -11.57 -3.71 -11.84
CA ASN A 68 -12.86 -4.38 -11.61
C ASN A 68 -13.37 -4.98 -12.92
N ASN A 69 -12.89 -6.17 -13.22
CA ASN A 69 -13.25 -6.99 -14.38
C ASN A 69 -13.16 -8.47 -14.00
N ASP A 70 -13.59 -9.34 -14.91
CA ASP A 70 -13.68 -10.79 -14.66
C ASP A 70 -12.50 -11.57 -15.30
N SER A 71 -11.37 -10.88 -15.58
CA SER A 71 -10.11 -11.51 -16.01
C SER A 71 -9.07 -11.42 -14.90
N ALA A 72 -8.30 -12.50 -14.69
CA ALA A 72 -7.17 -12.51 -13.77
C ALA A 72 -5.83 -12.11 -14.43
N ASP A 73 -5.86 -11.68 -15.70
CA ASP A 73 -4.65 -11.31 -16.45
C ASP A 73 -3.94 -10.10 -15.84
N ASP A 74 -4.67 -9.20 -15.19
CA ASP A 74 -4.08 -8.07 -14.48
C ASP A 74 -3.31 -8.50 -13.22
N VAL A 75 -3.85 -9.44 -12.45
CA VAL A 75 -3.13 -10.06 -11.30
C VAL A 75 -1.92 -10.85 -11.79
N ARG A 76 -2.04 -11.54 -12.93
CA ARG A 76 -0.92 -12.29 -13.51
C ARG A 76 0.24 -11.40 -13.94
N ASN A 77 -0.07 -10.26 -14.57
CA ASN A 77 0.92 -9.39 -15.20
C ASN A 77 1.28 -8.16 -14.36
N VAL A 78 0.87 -8.12 -13.10
CA VAL A 78 1.17 -7.02 -12.18
C VAL A 78 2.68 -6.86 -12.02
N ASP A 79 3.14 -5.62 -12.09
CA ASP A 79 4.50 -5.21 -11.81
C ASP A 79 4.66 -4.99 -10.29
N LEU A 80 5.21 -6.00 -9.62
CA LEU A 80 5.45 -6.02 -8.18
C LEU A 80 6.59 -5.07 -7.75
N THR A 81 7.35 -4.48 -8.67
CA THR A 81 8.40 -3.51 -8.29
C THR A 81 7.82 -2.16 -7.87
N ARG A 82 6.57 -1.88 -8.24
CA ARG A 82 5.87 -0.61 -7.98
C ARG A 82 5.21 -0.54 -6.61
N ILE A 83 4.83 -1.68 -6.04
CA ILE A 83 4.09 -1.76 -4.79
C ILE A 83 5.04 -1.53 -3.60
N HIS A 84 4.60 -1.01 -2.46
CA HIS A 84 3.29 -0.42 -2.17
C HIS A 84 3.43 1.11 -2.17
N TYR A 85 2.54 1.85 -2.83
CA TYR A 85 2.52 3.31 -2.68
C TYR A 85 1.87 3.70 -1.35
N LEU A 86 2.65 4.32 -0.48
CA LEU A 86 2.28 4.77 0.86
C LEU A 86 2.11 6.29 0.85
N THR A 87 1.04 6.78 1.49
CA THR A 87 0.82 8.21 1.67
C THR A 87 1.61 8.74 2.86
N GLY A 88 2.53 9.65 2.61
CA GLY A 88 3.45 10.20 3.61
C GLY A 88 4.86 10.38 3.04
N PRO A 89 5.90 10.41 3.89
CA PRO A 89 5.84 10.43 5.35
C PRO A 89 5.34 11.78 5.89
N PHE A 90 4.77 11.79 7.10
CA PHE A 90 4.35 13.02 7.77
C PHE A 90 5.28 13.32 8.95
N GLU A 91 5.69 14.58 9.06
CA GLU A 91 6.42 15.09 10.22
C GLU A 91 5.45 15.29 11.38
N ILE A 92 5.78 14.77 12.56
CA ILE A 92 5.02 15.04 13.78
C ILE A 92 5.76 16.11 14.57
N GLU A 93 5.14 17.27 14.82
CA GLU A 93 5.79 18.39 15.52
C GLU A 93 6.29 17.94 16.90
N GLY A 94 7.60 18.01 17.11
CA GLY A 94 8.25 17.70 18.38
C GLY A 94 8.56 16.22 18.62
N ALA A 95 8.31 15.33 17.66
CA ALA A 95 8.70 13.92 17.79
C ALA A 95 10.21 13.73 17.60
N GLU A 96 10.86 13.03 18.52
CA GLU A 96 12.30 12.76 18.48
C GLU A 96 12.62 11.24 18.43
N PRO A 97 13.81 10.85 17.93
CA PRO A 97 14.24 9.46 17.96
C PRO A 97 14.24 8.90 19.39
N GLY A 98 13.49 7.81 19.60
CA GLY A 98 13.31 7.18 20.91
C GLY A 98 11.91 7.36 21.49
N ASP A 99 11.12 8.29 20.94
CA ASP A 99 9.72 8.45 21.30
C ASP A 99 8.83 7.33 20.77
N LEU A 100 7.65 7.19 21.38
CA LEU A 100 6.57 6.33 20.90
C LEU A 100 5.48 7.20 20.28
N LEU A 101 5.21 6.99 18.99
CA LEU A 101 4.09 7.61 18.31
C LEU A 101 2.82 6.81 18.57
N LEU A 102 1.91 7.34 19.39
CA LEU A 102 0.58 6.77 19.60
C LEU A 102 -0.36 7.22 18.48
N VAL A 103 -0.80 6.27 17.64
CA VAL A 103 -1.75 6.52 16.56
C VAL A 103 -3.09 5.88 16.89
N GLU A 104 -4.14 6.69 17.02
CA GLU A 104 -5.52 6.23 17.16
C GLU A 104 -6.21 6.23 15.78
N ILE A 105 -6.59 5.05 15.30
CA ILE A 105 -7.34 4.91 14.05
C ILE A 105 -8.82 5.10 14.35
N MET A 106 -9.33 6.30 14.08
CA MET A 106 -10.72 6.68 14.38
C MET A 106 -11.73 6.01 13.44
N ASP A 107 -11.41 5.97 12.13
CA ASP A 107 -12.27 5.44 11.08
C ASP A 107 -11.43 5.12 9.84
N VAL A 108 -11.90 4.17 9.03
CA VAL A 108 -11.32 3.86 7.72
C VAL A 108 -12.45 3.76 6.71
N GLN A 109 -12.42 4.66 5.72
CA GLN A 109 -13.44 4.75 4.68
C GLN A 109 -13.02 3.99 3.44
N ASP A 110 -13.98 3.27 2.85
CA ASP A 110 -13.77 2.37 1.74
C ASP A 110 -14.08 3.01 0.37
N GLN A 111 -13.53 2.40 -0.67
CA GLN A 111 -13.97 2.60 -2.05
C GLN A 111 -15.14 1.64 -2.32
N PRO A 112 -16.01 1.87 -3.32
CA PRO A 112 -17.19 1.03 -3.53
C PRO A 112 -16.89 -0.45 -3.82
N TRP A 113 -15.63 -0.82 -4.10
CA TRP A 113 -15.21 -2.18 -4.35
C TRP A 113 -13.73 -2.40 -3.98
N GLY A 114 -13.34 -3.67 -3.84
CA GLY A 114 -11.96 -4.12 -3.67
C GLY A 114 -11.71 -5.47 -4.35
N PHE A 115 -10.51 -6.02 -4.22
CA PHE A 115 -10.16 -7.30 -4.84
C PHE A 115 -9.39 -8.22 -3.89
N THR A 116 -9.45 -9.51 -4.19
CA THR A 116 -8.55 -10.53 -3.68
C THR A 116 -7.91 -11.21 -4.87
N GLY A 117 -6.58 -11.35 -4.83
CA GLY A 117 -5.81 -12.01 -5.89
C GLY A 117 -5.06 -13.22 -5.35
N VAL A 118 -4.97 -14.26 -6.18
CA VAL A 118 -3.92 -15.28 -6.09
C VAL A 118 -2.92 -14.94 -7.18
N PHE A 119 -1.67 -14.70 -6.83
CA PHE A 119 -0.63 -14.42 -7.81
C PHE A 119 -0.21 -15.69 -8.55
N ASP A 120 0.28 -15.51 -9.77
CA ASP A 120 0.90 -16.61 -10.50
C ASP A 120 2.18 -17.05 -9.79
N LYS A 121 2.46 -18.36 -9.76
CA LYS A 121 3.68 -18.90 -9.14
C LYS A 121 4.95 -18.26 -9.69
N SER A 122 4.96 -17.87 -10.96
CA SER A 122 6.09 -17.21 -11.61
C SER A 122 6.18 -15.70 -11.36
N ASN A 123 5.15 -15.09 -10.77
CA ASN A 123 5.08 -13.65 -10.51
C ASN A 123 4.45 -13.34 -9.14
N GLY A 124 5.23 -13.52 -8.07
CA GLY A 124 4.84 -13.24 -6.69
C GLY A 124 4.53 -14.50 -5.86
N GLY A 125 3.80 -15.45 -6.43
CA GLY A 125 3.43 -16.70 -5.75
C GLY A 125 2.55 -16.48 -4.51
N GLY A 126 2.55 -17.44 -3.60
CA GLY A 126 1.73 -17.38 -2.40
C GLY A 126 1.81 -18.63 -1.54
N PHE A 127 1.08 -18.65 -0.43
CA PHE A 127 1.17 -19.74 0.54
C PHE A 127 0.80 -21.12 -0.04
N LEU A 128 -0.14 -21.16 -1.01
CA LEU A 128 -0.63 -22.39 -1.64
C LEU A 128 -0.29 -22.47 -3.14
N ASP A 129 0.77 -21.80 -3.60
CA ASP A 129 1.14 -21.72 -5.02
C ASP A 129 1.53 -23.08 -5.65
N GLU A 130 1.88 -24.07 -4.84
CA GLU A 130 2.09 -25.45 -5.27
C GLU A 130 0.78 -26.17 -5.66
N ILE A 131 -0.33 -25.77 -5.03
CA ILE A 131 -1.67 -26.35 -5.27
C ILE A 131 -2.44 -25.51 -6.29
N TYR A 132 -2.32 -24.17 -6.21
CA TYR A 132 -2.97 -23.20 -7.07
C TYR A 132 -1.92 -22.31 -7.75
N PRO A 133 -1.21 -22.82 -8.77
CA PRO A 133 -0.10 -22.09 -9.40
C PRO A 133 -0.54 -20.96 -10.34
N SER A 134 -1.80 -20.96 -10.76
CA SER A 134 -2.35 -20.01 -11.73
C SER A 134 -2.92 -18.78 -11.03
N ALA A 135 -2.73 -17.60 -11.64
CA ALA A 135 -3.35 -16.37 -11.16
C ALA A 135 -4.88 -16.48 -11.12
N ALA A 136 -5.49 -15.96 -10.05
CA ALA A 136 -6.94 -15.87 -9.89
C ALA A 136 -7.31 -14.53 -9.24
N LYS A 137 -8.55 -14.07 -9.47
CA LYS A 137 -9.06 -12.82 -8.91
C LYS A 137 -10.52 -12.97 -8.49
N ALA A 138 -10.86 -12.39 -7.35
CA ALA A 138 -12.23 -12.17 -6.92
C ALA A 138 -12.41 -10.69 -6.59
N ILE A 139 -13.39 -10.05 -7.25
CA ILE A 139 -13.83 -8.70 -6.91
C ILE A 139 -14.90 -8.74 -5.83
N TRP A 140 -14.83 -7.78 -4.91
CA TRP A 140 -15.74 -7.57 -3.80
C TRP A 140 -16.42 -6.22 -3.95
N ASP A 141 -17.75 -6.20 -3.89
CA ASP A 141 -18.56 -4.99 -3.87
C ASP A 141 -18.94 -4.69 -2.41
N PHE A 142 -18.82 -3.43 -1.99
CA PHE A 142 -19.04 -3.02 -0.60
C PHE A 142 -20.41 -2.34 -0.43
N GLU A 143 -21.14 -2.78 0.60
CA GLU A 143 -22.49 -2.35 0.95
C GLU A 143 -22.55 -1.97 2.43
N GLY A 144 -22.17 -0.72 2.74
CA GLY A 144 -22.00 -0.28 4.12
C GLY A 144 -20.86 -1.05 4.79
N ILE A 145 -21.14 -1.72 5.90
CA ILE A 145 -20.12 -2.53 6.60
C ILE A 145 -19.93 -3.94 6.01
N PHE A 146 -20.72 -4.32 5.01
CA PHE A 146 -20.71 -5.67 4.43
C PHE A 146 -20.02 -5.68 3.07
N CYS A 147 -19.50 -6.84 2.68
CA CYS A 147 -19.04 -7.07 1.32
C CYS A 147 -19.62 -8.37 0.74
N THR A 148 -19.75 -8.42 -0.58
CA THR A 148 -20.15 -9.61 -1.35
C THR A 148 -19.28 -9.74 -2.59
N SER A 149 -19.16 -10.94 -3.15
CA SER A 149 -18.44 -11.15 -4.40
C SER A 149 -19.34 -11.84 -5.42
N ARG A 150 -19.39 -11.31 -6.64
CA ARG A 150 -20.02 -12.00 -7.78
C ARG A 150 -19.33 -13.31 -8.16
N HIS A 151 -18.08 -13.50 -7.75
CA HIS A 151 -17.29 -14.72 -8.02
C HIS A 151 -17.48 -15.79 -6.94
N ILE A 152 -17.96 -15.41 -5.76
CA ILE A 152 -18.15 -16.31 -4.61
C ILE A 152 -19.61 -16.18 -4.15
N PRO A 153 -20.54 -16.91 -4.80
CA PRO A 153 -21.96 -16.77 -4.51
C PRO A 153 -22.29 -17.19 -3.08
N HIS A 154 -23.34 -16.59 -2.53
CA HIS A 154 -23.87 -16.86 -1.19
C HIS A 154 -22.96 -16.45 -0.02
N VAL A 155 -21.90 -15.69 -0.28
CA VAL A 155 -21.01 -15.15 0.76
C VAL A 155 -21.31 -13.66 0.96
N LYS A 156 -21.67 -13.31 2.19
CA LYS A 156 -21.77 -11.93 2.69
C LYS A 156 -21.24 -11.87 4.12
N PHE A 157 -20.30 -10.98 4.38
CA PHE A 157 -19.72 -10.81 5.72
C PHE A 157 -19.39 -9.35 6.00
N ALA A 158 -19.29 -9.02 7.28
CA ALA A 158 -18.87 -7.70 7.73
C ALA A 158 -17.35 -7.55 7.61
N GLY A 159 -16.89 -6.44 7.04
CA GLY A 159 -15.47 -6.16 6.87
C GLY A 159 -14.78 -5.88 8.20
N LEU A 160 -13.61 -6.48 8.39
CA LEU A 160 -12.66 -6.06 9.42
C LEU A 160 -11.68 -5.08 8.79
N ILE A 161 -12.08 -3.81 8.70
CA ILE A 161 -11.34 -2.79 7.96
C ILE A 161 -10.09 -2.41 8.76
N HIS A 162 -8.91 -2.54 8.14
CA HIS A 162 -7.62 -2.23 8.77
C HIS A 162 -6.58 -1.80 7.72
N PRO A 163 -5.62 -0.94 8.09
CA PRO A 163 -4.48 -0.66 7.21
C PRO A 163 -3.55 -1.88 7.16
N GLY A 164 -3.20 -2.34 5.96
CA GLY A 164 -2.22 -3.42 5.78
C GLY A 164 -0.78 -2.98 6.09
N ILE A 165 -0.45 -1.71 5.88
CA ILE A 165 0.88 -1.14 6.11
C ILE A 165 0.74 0.23 6.79
N LEU A 166 1.41 0.39 7.93
CA LEU A 166 1.54 1.63 8.67
C LEU A 166 2.86 1.59 9.45
N GLY A 167 3.65 2.66 9.42
CA GLY A 167 4.93 2.70 10.11
C GLY A 167 5.65 4.05 9.99
N CYS A 168 6.73 4.19 10.76
CA CYS A 168 7.62 5.35 10.72
C CYS A 168 8.86 5.06 9.87
N ALA A 169 9.53 6.11 9.41
CA ALA A 169 10.80 5.97 8.69
C ALA A 169 11.85 5.26 9.56
N PRO A 170 12.65 4.34 8.99
CA PRO A 170 13.74 3.71 9.73
C PRO A 170 14.89 4.69 9.94
N SER A 171 15.72 4.44 10.97
CA SER A 171 17.05 5.04 11.02
C SER A 171 17.97 4.40 9.97
N ALA A 172 19.09 5.05 9.66
CA ALA A 172 20.09 4.49 8.75
C ALA A 172 20.60 3.11 9.22
N GLU A 173 20.87 2.95 10.53
CA GLU A 173 21.31 1.68 11.12
C GLU A 173 20.26 0.57 10.97
N VAL A 174 18.98 0.90 11.15
CA VAL A 174 17.87 -0.05 10.98
C VAL A 174 17.75 -0.47 9.52
N LEU A 175 17.85 0.49 8.59
CA LEU A 175 17.82 0.21 7.15
C LEU A 175 19.00 -0.68 6.73
N ASP A 176 20.21 -0.40 7.20
CA ASP A 176 21.40 -1.22 6.93
C ASP A 176 21.21 -2.65 7.46
N THR A 177 20.64 -2.79 8.65
CA THR A 177 20.33 -4.10 9.24
C THR A 177 19.32 -4.88 8.40
N TRP A 178 18.27 -4.22 7.89
CA TRP A 178 17.28 -4.85 7.00
C TRP A 178 17.92 -5.34 5.71
N ASN A 179 18.67 -4.46 5.05
CA ASN A 179 19.34 -4.78 3.79
C ASN A 179 20.33 -5.94 3.96
N GLN A 180 21.13 -5.92 5.03
CA GLN A 180 22.14 -6.95 5.29
C GLN A 180 21.48 -8.32 5.54
N ARG A 181 20.53 -8.40 6.49
CA ARG A 181 19.93 -9.69 6.85
C ARG A 181 19.13 -10.30 5.69
N GLU A 182 18.48 -9.46 4.88
CA GLU A 182 17.69 -9.91 3.72
C GLU A 182 18.60 -10.36 2.59
N ALA A 183 19.71 -9.65 2.34
CA ALA A 183 20.74 -10.08 1.39
C ALA A 183 21.38 -11.42 1.82
N ASP A 184 21.69 -11.58 3.10
CA ASP A 184 22.26 -12.83 3.64
C ASP A 184 21.28 -14.00 3.49
N LEU A 185 19.98 -13.77 3.72
CA LEU A 185 18.94 -14.76 3.51
C LEU A 185 18.85 -15.18 2.03
N ILE A 186 18.89 -14.20 1.11
CA ILE A 186 18.88 -14.47 -0.34
C ILE A 186 20.11 -15.28 -0.72
N ALA A 187 21.30 -14.92 -0.24
CA ALA A 187 22.55 -15.62 -0.53
C ALA A 187 22.58 -17.06 0.03
N ALA A 188 21.97 -17.29 1.19
CA ALA A 188 21.88 -18.61 1.81
C ALA A 188 20.76 -19.50 1.25
N ASN A 189 19.80 -18.92 0.52
CA ASN A 189 18.63 -19.62 0.02
C ASN A 189 19.00 -20.70 -1.02
N LYS A 190 18.43 -21.89 -0.85
CA LYS A 190 18.57 -23.03 -1.79
C LYS A 190 17.24 -23.46 -2.39
N LEU A 191 16.15 -22.79 -2.02
CA LEU A 191 14.81 -23.08 -2.51
C LEU A 191 14.59 -22.43 -3.88
N ASP A 192 13.78 -23.08 -4.71
CA ASP A 192 13.29 -22.51 -5.97
C ASP A 192 12.11 -21.54 -5.72
N ARG A 193 12.32 -20.58 -4.80
CA ARG A 193 11.39 -19.51 -4.49
C ARG A 193 12.12 -18.28 -3.97
N GLN A 194 11.57 -17.10 -4.24
CA GLN A 194 12.06 -15.86 -3.66
C GLN A 194 11.71 -15.81 -2.17
N VAL A 195 12.70 -15.54 -1.32
CA VAL A 195 12.55 -15.52 0.14
C VAL A 195 12.62 -14.12 0.74
N ALA A 196 13.16 -13.16 -0.01
CA ALA A 196 13.14 -11.73 0.27
C ALA A 196 13.34 -10.97 -1.05
N LEU A 197 12.99 -9.68 -1.05
CA LEU A 197 13.19 -8.79 -2.19
C LEU A 197 14.25 -7.74 -1.81
N PRO A 198 15.41 -7.69 -2.50
CA PRO A 198 16.43 -6.70 -2.21
C PRO A 198 15.97 -5.29 -2.65
N PRO A 199 16.69 -4.22 -2.27
CA PRO A 199 16.45 -2.88 -2.80
C PRO A 199 16.45 -2.88 -4.34
N GLU A 200 15.29 -2.54 -4.93
CA GLU A 200 15.09 -2.47 -6.38
C GLU A 200 14.96 -1.01 -6.82
N PRO A 201 15.93 -0.44 -7.56
CA PRO A 201 15.91 0.95 -8.04
C PRO A 201 14.88 1.20 -9.15
N THR A 202 14.43 0.14 -9.85
CA THR A 202 13.40 0.25 -10.87
C THR A 202 12.06 0.65 -10.24
N ASN A 203 11.37 1.62 -10.86
CA ASN A 203 10.09 2.15 -10.40
C ASN A 203 10.09 2.70 -8.96
N VAL A 204 11.26 3.10 -8.42
CA VAL A 204 11.33 3.79 -7.14
C VAL A 204 10.60 5.12 -7.21
N HIS A 205 9.79 5.38 -6.20
CA HIS A 205 9.19 6.67 -5.92
C HIS A 205 9.56 7.06 -4.49
N ALA A 206 10.50 7.99 -4.36
CA ALA A 206 11.01 8.47 -3.08
C ALA A 206 10.27 9.72 -2.56
N GLY A 207 9.05 9.96 -3.07
CA GLY A 207 8.32 11.20 -2.82
C GLY A 207 9.00 12.43 -3.41
N ALA A 208 8.44 13.60 -3.12
CA ALA A 208 9.11 14.88 -3.35
C ALA A 208 8.70 15.89 -2.27
N PRO A 209 9.59 16.83 -1.90
CA PRO A 209 9.26 17.81 -0.87
C PRO A 209 8.04 18.64 -1.30
N MET A 210 7.22 19.03 -0.33
CA MET A 210 6.08 19.90 -0.57
C MET A 210 6.61 21.21 -1.19
N ARG A 211 6.13 21.57 -2.39
CA ARG A 211 6.45 22.87 -2.98
C ARG A 211 5.69 23.93 -2.17
N SER A 212 6.44 24.83 -1.52
CA SER A 212 5.93 26.01 -0.82
C SER A 212 5.08 26.89 -1.72
#